data_AF-A0ABD3PKH3-F1
#
_entry.id   AF-A0ABD3PKH3-F1
#
_cell.length_a   1.000
_cell.length_b   1.000
_cell.length_c   1.000
_cell.angle_alpha   90.00
_cell.angle_beta   90.00
_cell.angle_gamma   90.00
#
_symmetry.space_group_name_H-M   'P 1'
#
loop_
_entity.id
_entity.type
_entity.pdbx_description
1 polymer ?
#
loop_
_entity_poly.entity_id
_entity_poly.type
_entity_poly.pdbx_seq_one_letter_code
_entity_poly.pdbx_strand_id
1 'polypeptide(L)'
;MKLALLSALVSSVAAFAPASTGKSATSLNVAFNPEFGGEVFDPMGLGKMYEIKGAFPNMFPHPQYMEESEIKHGRMAMLAWTGVWATESGLHFPGAPVADDWTNALGVWAREDPGGFGIVLALLCIAEGEGVSHAGDNFRGVSKKTPGDMGFDWMGMTKKLSAEKLERYKTVEKKNGRAAMIAMASLFAMKSIPGSVPIMDLLGAN
;
A
#
# COMPACT_ATOMS: atom_id res chain seq x y z
N MET A 1 -51.25 24.42 43.30
CA MET A 1 -49.94 23.83 43.68
C MET A 1 -49.79 22.34 43.35
N LYS A 2 -50.85 21.57 43.02
CA LYS A 2 -50.74 20.13 42.67
C LYS A 2 -50.35 19.80 41.21
N LEU A 3 -50.44 20.76 40.28
CA LEU A 3 -50.11 20.55 38.87
C LEU A 3 -48.63 20.81 38.51
N ALA A 4 -47.91 21.60 39.30
CA ALA A 4 -46.50 21.92 39.03
C ALA A 4 -45.56 20.74 39.33
N LEU A 5 -45.85 19.95 40.36
CA LEU A 5 -45.04 18.80 40.76
C LEU A 5 -45.06 17.65 39.74
N LEU A 6 -46.13 17.51 38.95
CA LEU A 6 -46.23 16.42 37.97
C LEU A 6 -45.33 16.67 36.75
N SER A 7 -45.08 17.93 36.36
CA SER A 7 -44.23 18.25 35.21
C SER A 7 -42.73 18.05 35.48
N ALA A 8 -42.30 18.18 36.74
CA ALA A 8 -40.90 18.03 37.14
C ALA A 8 -40.43 16.56 37.23
N LEU A 9 -41.36 15.61 37.36
CA LEU A 9 -41.04 14.17 37.41
C LEU A 9 -40.84 13.57 36.00
N VAL A 10 -41.44 14.16 34.97
CA VAL A 10 -41.30 13.68 33.58
C VAL A 10 -39.97 14.11 32.96
N SER A 11 -39.37 15.23 33.41
CA SER A 11 -38.06 15.69 32.93
C SER A 11 -36.88 14.83 33.41
N SER A 12 -37.06 14.01 34.45
CA SER A 12 -35.95 13.24 35.04
C SER A 12 -35.69 11.89 34.34
N VAL A 13 -36.60 11.41 33.49
CA VAL A 13 -36.46 10.11 32.80
C VAL A 13 -35.79 10.25 31.42
N ALA A 14 -35.87 11.42 30.80
CA ALA A 14 -35.26 11.65 29.48
C ALA A 14 -33.73 11.84 29.53
N ALA A 15 -33.17 12.14 30.70
CA ALA A 15 -31.74 12.42 30.87
C ALA A 15 -30.84 11.16 30.98
N PHE A 16 -31.44 9.96 31.04
CA PHE A 16 -30.72 8.69 31.18
C PHE A 16 -30.95 7.71 30.02
N ALA A 17 -31.41 8.19 28.86
CA ALA A 17 -31.37 7.39 27.65
C ALA A 17 -29.92 7.31 27.14
N PRO A 18 -29.39 6.12 26.79
CA PRO A 18 -28.07 6.04 26.16
C PRO A 18 -28.16 6.84 24.86
N ALA A 19 -27.41 7.95 24.78
CA ALA A 19 -27.24 8.65 23.53
C ALA A 19 -26.77 7.61 22.52
N SER A 20 -27.52 7.41 21.44
CA SER A 20 -27.02 6.63 20.32
C SER A 20 -25.78 7.39 19.84
N THR A 21 -24.61 6.96 20.30
CA THR A 21 -23.37 7.27 19.63
C THR A 21 -23.61 6.71 18.25
N GLY A 22 -23.92 7.60 17.31
CA GLY A 22 -23.90 7.25 15.90
C GLY A 22 -22.53 6.63 15.73
N LYS A 23 -22.49 5.30 15.55
CA LYS A 23 -21.29 4.65 15.10
C LYS A 23 -21.04 5.39 13.79
N SER A 24 -20.06 6.28 13.81
CA SER A 24 -19.47 6.76 12.58
C SER A 24 -18.91 5.49 11.98
N ALA A 25 -19.74 4.83 11.18
CA ALA A 25 -19.24 3.96 10.16
C ALA A 25 -18.39 4.91 9.33
N THR A 26 -17.11 4.98 9.64
CA THR A 26 -16.11 5.25 8.64
C THR A 26 -16.29 4.08 7.67
N SER A 27 -17.27 4.21 6.77
CA SER A 27 -17.12 3.65 5.45
C SER A 27 -15.84 4.28 4.95
N LEU A 28 -14.75 3.57 5.16
CA LEU A 28 -13.64 3.57 4.24
C LEU A 28 -14.33 3.45 2.87
N ASN A 29 -14.50 4.59 2.20
CA ASN A 29 -14.86 4.65 0.78
C ASN A 29 -13.64 4.11 0.03
N VAL A 30 -13.36 2.82 0.20
CA VAL A 30 -12.31 2.08 -0.51
C VAL A 30 -12.77 1.76 -1.94
N ALA A 31 -14.00 2.09 -2.31
CA ALA A 31 -14.57 1.76 -3.60
C ALA A 31 -15.23 2.97 -4.25
N PHE A 32 -14.42 3.87 -4.81
CA PHE A 32 -14.84 4.52 -6.05
C PHE A 32 -13.85 4.10 -7.15
N ASN A 33 -13.92 2.82 -7.53
CA ASN A 33 -13.37 2.35 -8.80
C ASN A 33 -14.47 2.53 -9.85
N PRO A 34 -14.47 3.61 -10.65
CA PRO A 34 -15.42 3.76 -11.75
C PRO A 34 -15.27 2.62 -12.79
N GLU A 35 -14.15 1.90 -12.77
CA GLU A 35 -13.80 0.82 -13.68
C GLU A 35 -14.49 -0.53 -13.35
N PHE A 36 -15.00 -0.72 -12.13
CA PHE A 36 -15.70 -1.94 -11.70
C PHE A 36 -17.11 -1.64 -11.19
N GLY A 37 -17.78 -0.61 -11.74
CA GLY A 37 -19.15 -0.28 -11.37
C GLY A 37 -19.34 0.18 -9.93
N GLY A 38 -18.28 0.65 -9.26
CA GLY A 38 -18.32 1.00 -7.84
C GLY A 38 -18.09 -0.18 -6.89
N GLU A 39 -17.86 -1.39 -7.41
CA GLU A 39 -17.55 -2.56 -6.60
C GLU A 39 -16.03 -2.77 -6.43
N VAL A 40 -15.64 -3.44 -5.35
CA VAL A 40 -14.26 -3.87 -5.12
C VAL A 40 -13.99 -5.11 -5.98
N PHE A 41 -12.92 -5.08 -6.78
CA PHE A 41 -12.50 -6.23 -7.57
C PHE A 41 -11.90 -7.31 -6.65
N ASP A 42 -12.73 -8.25 -6.20
CA ASP A 42 -12.32 -9.41 -5.41
C ASP A 42 -13.10 -10.67 -5.86
N PRO A 43 -12.77 -11.24 -7.04
CA PRO A 43 -13.47 -12.42 -7.56
C PRO A 43 -13.23 -13.69 -6.73
N MET A 44 -12.17 -13.72 -5.92
CA MET A 44 -11.80 -14.87 -5.08
C MET A 44 -12.24 -14.74 -3.62
N GLY A 45 -12.79 -13.58 -3.23
CA GLY A 45 -13.22 -13.33 -1.85
C GLY A 45 -12.07 -13.24 -0.84
N LEU A 46 -10.86 -12.90 -1.30
CA LEU A 46 -9.66 -12.88 -0.47
C LEU A 46 -9.78 -11.85 0.68
N GLY A 47 -10.48 -10.75 0.46
CA GLY A 47 -10.73 -9.73 1.47
C GLY A 47 -11.68 -10.19 2.59
N LYS A 48 -12.37 -11.31 2.43
CA LYS A 48 -13.30 -11.87 3.43
C LYS A 48 -12.72 -13.10 4.15
N MET A 49 -11.48 -13.50 3.83
CA MET A 49 -10.85 -14.69 4.45
C MET A 49 -10.64 -14.56 5.95
N TYR A 50 -10.56 -13.33 6.48
CA TYR A 50 -10.46 -13.08 7.92
C TYR A 50 -11.73 -13.49 8.70
N GLU A 51 -12.88 -13.61 8.03
CA GLU A 51 -14.16 -13.97 8.66
C GLU A 51 -14.42 -15.48 8.70
N ILE A 52 -13.51 -16.31 8.15
CA ILE A 52 -13.67 -17.76 8.09
C ILE A 52 -13.65 -18.35 9.51
N LYS A 53 -14.84 -18.61 10.05
CA LYS A 53 -15.06 -19.26 11.35
C LYS A 53 -14.64 -20.72 11.26
N GLY A 54 -13.45 -21.05 11.79
CA GLY A 54 -12.88 -22.40 11.78
C GLY A 54 -11.37 -22.44 11.55
N ALA A 55 -10.77 -21.32 11.15
CA ALA A 55 -9.32 -21.15 11.08
C ALA A 55 -8.74 -20.72 12.45
N PHE A 56 -7.46 -21.02 12.67
CA PHE A 56 -6.75 -20.57 13.87
C PHE A 56 -6.81 -19.03 13.99
N PRO A 57 -6.93 -18.47 15.21
CA PRO A 57 -6.85 -17.03 15.41
C PRO A 57 -5.57 -16.47 14.78
N ASN A 58 -5.68 -15.41 13.97
CA ASN A 58 -4.56 -14.82 13.21
C ASN A 58 -3.94 -15.73 12.12
N MET A 59 -4.70 -16.62 11.50
CA MET A 59 -4.21 -17.37 10.34
C MET A 59 -4.31 -16.59 9.02
N PHE A 60 -5.33 -15.74 8.89
CA PHE A 60 -5.58 -14.94 7.69
C PHE A 60 -5.36 -13.45 7.95
N PRO A 61 -4.75 -12.72 6.99
CA PRO A 61 -4.52 -11.30 7.13
C PRO A 61 -5.84 -10.51 7.13
N HIS A 62 -5.94 -9.52 8.00
CA HIS A 62 -7.02 -8.53 7.94
C HIS A 62 -6.91 -7.67 6.66
N PRO A 63 -8.02 -7.14 6.10
CA PRO A 63 -8.00 -6.32 4.87
C PRO A 63 -7.06 -5.11 4.92
N GLN A 64 -6.85 -4.54 6.11
CA GLN A 64 -5.89 -3.45 6.32
C GLN A 64 -4.45 -3.84 6.00
N TYR A 65 -4.05 -5.07 6.32
CA TYR A 65 -2.73 -5.60 5.98
C TYR A 65 -2.60 -5.82 4.47
N MET A 66 -3.67 -6.27 3.82
CA MET A 66 -3.68 -6.47 2.37
C MET A 66 -3.56 -5.15 1.62
N GLU A 67 -4.26 -4.10 2.05
CA GLU A 67 -4.14 -2.75 1.48
C GLU A 67 -2.73 -2.17 1.71
N GLU A 68 -2.17 -2.32 2.91
CA GLU A 68 -0.80 -1.87 3.18
C GLU A 68 0.22 -2.62 2.32
N SER A 69 0.05 -3.93 2.16
CA SER A 69 0.91 -4.78 1.34
C SER A 69 0.83 -4.38 -0.13
N GLU A 70 -0.37 -4.10 -0.65
CA GLU A 70 -0.57 -3.60 -2.01
C GLU A 70 0.18 -2.27 -2.22
N ILE A 71 0.06 -1.32 -1.29
CA ILE A 71 0.74 -0.02 -1.40
C ILE A 71 2.27 -0.18 -1.36
N LYS A 72 2.80 -1.05 -0.48
CA LYS A 72 4.25 -1.32 -0.41
C LYS A 72 4.78 -1.94 -1.70
N HIS A 73 4.13 -2.98 -2.22
CA HIS A 73 4.52 -3.61 -3.48
C HIS A 73 4.39 -2.62 -4.66
N GLY A 74 3.33 -1.80 -4.68
CA GLY A 74 3.15 -0.76 -5.68
C GLY A 74 4.28 0.28 -5.66
N ARG A 75 4.70 0.77 -4.49
CA ARG A 75 5.82 1.71 -4.35
C ARG A 75 7.15 1.09 -4.79
N MET A 76 7.42 -0.14 -4.35
CA MET A 76 8.65 -0.84 -4.77
C MET A 76 8.67 -1.08 -6.27
N ALA A 77 7.56 -1.49 -6.88
CA ALA A 77 7.46 -1.69 -8.32
C ALA A 77 7.59 -0.39 -9.11
N MET A 78 7.03 0.73 -8.62
CA MET A 78 7.21 2.04 -9.25
C MET A 78 8.69 2.47 -9.26
N LEU A 79 9.38 2.33 -8.12
CA LEU A 79 10.81 2.64 -8.03
C LEU A 79 11.65 1.72 -8.92
N ALA A 80 11.36 0.41 -8.91
CA ALA A 80 12.06 -0.57 -9.74
C ALA A 80 11.89 -0.26 -11.24
N TRP A 81 10.66 0.04 -11.68
CA TRP A 81 10.38 0.38 -13.07
C TRP A 81 11.18 1.61 -13.51
N THR A 82 11.16 2.70 -12.75
CA THR A 82 11.96 3.89 -13.07
C THR A 82 13.46 3.63 -12.98
N GLY A 83 13.89 2.74 -12.08
CA GLY A 83 15.28 2.34 -11.92
C GLY A 83 15.83 1.64 -13.15
N VAL A 84 15.08 0.70 -13.73
CA VAL A 84 15.46 0.00 -14.97
C VAL A 84 15.67 1.01 -16.10
N TRP A 85 14.72 1.92 -16.32
CA TRP A 85 14.88 2.95 -17.36
C TRP A 85 16.03 3.93 -17.09
N ALA A 86 16.27 4.28 -15.83
CA ALA A 86 17.40 5.13 -15.47
C ALA A 86 18.73 4.45 -15.79
N THR A 87 18.90 3.17 -15.43
CA THR A 87 20.11 2.40 -15.74
C THR A 87 20.30 2.19 -17.24
N GLU A 88 19.23 1.92 -17.99
CA GLU A 88 19.28 1.79 -19.45
C GLU A 88 19.62 3.11 -20.16
N SER A 89 19.21 4.25 -19.58
CA SER A 89 19.58 5.58 -20.09
C SER A 89 21.04 5.98 -19.80
N GLY A 90 21.81 5.12 -19.10
CA GLY A 90 23.20 5.37 -18.73
C GLY A 90 23.37 6.24 -17.49
N LEU A 91 22.31 6.48 -16.71
CA LEU A 91 22.39 7.18 -15.43
C LEU A 91 22.93 6.23 -14.36
N HIS A 92 24.25 6.24 -14.17
CA HIS A 92 24.92 5.49 -13.11
C HIS A 92 25.54 6.43 -12.08
N PHE A 93 25.56 6.00 -10.81
CA PHE A 93 26.27 6.74 -9.78
C PHE A 93 27.78 6.72 -10.08
N PRO A 94 28.47 7.87 -10.01
CA PRO A 94 29.89 7.93 -10.26
C PRO A 94 30.63 7.08 -9.22
N GLY A 95 31.40 6.09 -9.68
CA GLY A 95 32.15 5.17 -8.84
C GLY A 95 31.39 3.91 -8.38
N ALA A 96 30.12 3.75 -8.77
CA ALA A 96 29.39 2.50 -8.56
C ALA A 96 29.74 1.48 -9.67
N PRO A 97 29.76 0.17 -9.36
CA PRO A 97 29.96 -0.86 -10.36
C PRO A 97 28.79 -0.89 -11.34
N VAL A 98 29.11 -0.98 -12.63
CA VAL A 98 28.14 -0.97 -13.73
C VAL A 98 28.09 -2.37 -14.32
N ALA A 99 26.87 -2.90 -14.46
CA ALA A 99 26.63 -4.14 -15.20
C ALA A 99 25.98 -3.81 -16.54
N ASP A 100 26.30 -4.59 -17.57
CA ASP A 100 25.70 -4.47 -18.91
C ASP A 100 24.20 -4.80 -18.91
N ASP A 101 23.70 -5.46 -17.88
CA ASP A 101 22.31 -5.90 -17.75
C ASP A 101 21.78 -5.60 -16.34
N TRP A 102 20.65 -4.89 -16.27
CA TRP A 102 20.00 -4.54 -15.01
C TRP A 102 19.59 -5.76 -14.18
N THR A 103 19.34 -6.91 -14.81
CA THR A 103 18.98 -8.15 -14.09
C THR A 103 20.14 -8.76 -13.30
N ASN A 104 21.37 -8.57 -13.78
CA ASN A 104 22.58 -9.10 -13.13
C ASN A 104 23.28 -8.05 -12.27
N ALA A 105 22.87 -6.78 -12.37
CA ALA A 105 23.47 -5.65 -11.67
C ALA A 105 23.57 -5.85 -10.16
N LEU A 106 22.59 -6.48 -9.53
CA LEU A 106 22.61 -6.76 -8.09
C LEU A 106 23.77 -7.70 -7.69
N GLY A 107 24.00 -8.75 -8.48
CA GLY A 107 25.06 -9.73 -8.23
C GLY A 107 26.45 -9.16 -8.49
N VAL A 108 26.59 -8.32 -9.52
CA VAL A 108 27.83 -7.58 -9.80
C VAL A 108 28.14 -6.61 -8.66
N TRP A 109 27.16 -5.84 -8.21
CA TRP A 109 27.35 -4.88 -7.13
C TRP A 109 27.74 -5.56 -5.80
N ALA A 110 27.07 -6.66 -5.44
CA ALA A 110 27.40 -7.42 -4.25
C ALA A 110 28.81 -8.03 -4.28
N ARG A 111 29.37 -8.27 -5.47
CA ARG A 111 30.73 -8.83 -5.65
C ARG A 111 31.81 -7.76 -5.69
N GLU A 112 31.57 -6.66 -6.40
CA GLU A 112 32.56 -5.61 -6.63
C GLU A 112 32.64 -4.59 -5.48
N ASP A 113 31.50 -4.28 -4.85
CA ASP A 113 31.45 -3.43 -3.66
C ASP A 113 30.50 -4.01 -2.59
N PRO A 114 30.97 -5.04 -1.85
CA PRO A 114 30.21 -5.61 -0.74
C PRO A 114 29.89 -4.59 0.36
N GLY A 115 30.72 -3.55 0.51
CA GLY A 115 30.58 -2.52 1.52
C GLY A 115 29.39 -1.60 1.23
N GLY A 116 29.33 -1.03 0.02
CA GLY A 116 28.20 -0.20 -0.41
C GLY A 116 26.90 -1.00 -0.48
N PHE A 117 26.95 -2.23 -0.98
CA PHE A 117 25.78 -3.13 -0.98
C PHE A 117 25.26 -3.38 0.45
N GLY A 118 26.17 -3.64 1.40
CA GLY A 118 25.82 -3.86 2.81
C GLY A 118 25.17 -2.63 3.47
N ILE A 119 25.61 -1.41 3.13
CA ILE A 119 25.00 -0.17 3.63
C ILE A 119 23.58 -0.01 3.12
N VAL A 120 23.34 -0.26 1.82
CA VAL A 120 21.99 -0.16 1.24
C VAL A 120 21.06 -1.20 1.87
N LEU A 121 21.52 -2.43 2.03
CA LEU A 121 20.74 -3.47 2.71
C LEU A 121 20.45 -3.08 4.17
N ALA A 122 21.41 -2.52 4.90
CA ALA A 122 21.21 -2.05 6.26
C ALA A 122 20.18 -0.92 6.34
N LEU A 123 20.21 0.05 5.42
CA LEU A 123 19.21 1.12 5.33
C LEU A 123 17.81 0.57 5.04
N LEU A 124 17.70 -0.40 4.13
CA LEU A 124 16.44 -1.11 3.87
C LEU A 124 15.96 -1.87 5.13
N CYS A 125 16.85 -2.58 5.82
CA CYS A 125 16.49 -3.27 7.06
C CYS A 125 15.99 -2.32 8.16
N ILE A 126 16.58 -1.13 8.28
CA ILE A 126 16.10 -0.11 9.24
C ILE A 126 14.73 0.42 8.82
N ALA A 127 14.58 0.79 7.54
CA ALA A 127 13.33 1.32 6.99
C ALA A 127 12.18 0.29 7.09
N GLU A 128 12.46 -0.98 6.82
CA GLU A 128 11.50 -2.06 6.97
C GLU A 128 11.27 -2.45 8.43
N GLY A 129 12.31 -2.42 9.26
CA GLY A 129 12.25 -2.75 10.69
C GLY A 129 11.29 -1.84 11.48
N GLU A 130 11.24 -0.55 11.15
CA GLU A 130 10.23 0.36 11.69
C GLU A 130 8.80 -0.02 11.25
N GLY A 131 8.66 -0.50 10.00
CA GLY A 131 7.40 -0.97 9.44
C GLY A 131 6.89 -2.31 9.99
N VAL A 132 7.76 -3.20 10.47
CA VAL A 132 7.40 -4.54 10.98
C VAL A 132 6.54 -4.47 12.23
N SER A 133 6.81 -3.51 13.12
CA SER A 133 6.02 -3.32 14.35
C SER A 133 4.55 -3.00 14.03
N HIS A 134 4.31 -2.29 12.92
CA HIS A 134 2.96 -1.91 12.48
C HIS A 134 2.29 -2.99 11.62
N ALA A 135 3.08 -3.76 10.87
CA ALA A 135 2.58 -4.87 10.06
C ALA A 135 1.87 -5.93 10.91
N GLY A 136 2.39 -6.24 12.11
CA GLY A 136 1.75 -7.16 13.05
C GLY A 136 0.39 -6.69 13.57
N ASP A 137 0.26 -5.39 13.85
CA ASP A 137 -1.01 -4.79 14.29
C ASP A 137 -2.03 -4.67 13.16
N ASN A 138 -1.56 -4.36 11.94
CA ASN A 138 -2.39 -4.33 10.73
C ASN A 138 -2.87 -5.74 10.35
N PHE A 139 -2.05 -6.77 10.56
CA PHE A 139 -2.42 -8.17 10.32
C PHE A 139 -3.56 -8.62 11.23
N ARG A 140 -3.58 -8.14 12.48
CA ARG A 140 -4.62 -8.44 13.49
C ARG A 140 -5.82 -7.48 13.45
N GLY A 141 -5.77 -6.42 12.64
CA GLY A 141 -6.81 -5.39 12.57
C GLY A 141 -6.91 -4.49 13.81
N VAL A 142 -5.86 -4.45 14.65
CA VAL A 142 -5.84 -3.67 15.90
C VAL A 142 -5.25 -2.27 15.69
N SER A 143 -4.65 -2.04 14.51
CA SER A 143 -4.01 -0.78 14.18
C SER A 143 -4.98 0.37 14.02
N LYS A 144 -4.61 1.53 14.56
CA LYS A 144 -5.31 2.82 14.42
C LYS A 144 -4.76 3.69 13.29
N LYS A 145 -3.69 3.25 12.61
CA LYS A 145 -3.00 4.02 11.57
C LYS A 145 -3.66 3.74 10.21
N THR A 146 -3.74 4.75 9.34
CA THR A 146 -4.17 4.53 7.96
C THR A 146 -3.15 3.63 7.24
N PRO A 147 -3.59 2.55 6.57
CA PRO A 147 -2.70 1.66 5.83
C PRO A 147 -1.79 2.42 4.85
N GLY A 148 -0.49 2.10 4.83
CA GLY A 148 0.49 2.69 3.91
C GLY A 148 1.00 4.09 4.28
N ASP A 149 0.52 4.69 5.38
CA ASP A 149 1.08 5.92 5.92
C ASP A 149 2.33 5.62 6.76
N MET A 150 3.49 6.05 6.30
CA MET A 150 4.77 5.91 7.01
C MET A 150 5.14 7.18 7.80
N GLY A 151 4.29 8.21 7.81
CA GLY A 151 4.60 9.50 8.45
C GLY A 151 5.70 10.30 7.75
N PHE A 152 6.15 9.84 6.57
CA PHE A 152 7.21 10.46 5.79
C PHE A 152 6.69 11.68 5.00
N ASP A 153 6.41 12.79 5.71
CA ASP A 153 6.05 14.07 5.12
C ASP A 153 7.05 15.17 5.52
N TRP A 154 8.31 15.01 5.06
CA TRP A 154 9.38 15.97 5.34
C TRP A 154 9.06 17.38 4.81
N MET A 155 8.32 17.48 3.70
CA MET A 155 8.01 18.76 3.04
C MET A 155 6.63 19.34 3.44
N GLY A 156 5.88 18.67 4.33
CA GLY A 156 4.57 19.12 4.80
C GLY A 156 3.53 19.23 3.69
N MET A 157 3.69 18.47 2.61
CA MET A 157 2.81 18.55 1.43
C MET A 157 1.43 17.98 1.72
N THR A 158 1.31 17.01 2.64
CA THR A 158 0.00 16.41 2.97
C THR A 158 -0.88 17.36 3.77
N LYS A 159 -0.30 18.21 4.62
CA LYS A 159 -1.02 19.19 5.45
C LYS A 159 -1.56 20.39 4.67
N LYS A 160 -1.03 20.65 3.46
CA LYS A 160 -1.43 21.77 2.59
C LYS A 160 -2.52 21.40 1.58
N LEU A 161 -2.89 20.13 1.48
CA LEU A 161 -3.87 19.63 0.53
C LEU A 161 -5.27 19.56 1.13
N SER A 162 -6.30 19.81 0.31
CA SER A 162 -7.69 19.50 0.68
C SER A 162 -7.91 17.98 0.77
N ALA A 163 -8.84 17.55 1.62
CA ALA A 163 -9.14 16.12 1.83
C ALA A 163 -9.48 15.39 0.52
N GLU A 164 -10.21 16.03 -0.38
CA GLU A 164 -10.58 15.50 -1.69
C GLU A 164 -9.36 15.31 -2.61
N LYS A 165 -8.42 16.26 -2.60
CA LYS A 165 -7.17 16.12 -3.37
C LYS A 165 -6.32 14.98 -2.81
N LEU A 166 -6.26 14.84 -1.48
CA LEU A 166 -5.51 13.77 -0.84
C LEU A 166 -6.05 12.38 -1.24
N GLU A 167 -7.37 12.20 -1.25
CA GLU A 167 -8.00 10.95 -1.68
C GLU A 167 -7.76 10.65 -3.17
N ARG A 168 -7.81 11.69 -4.02
CA ARG A 168 -7.42 11.57 -5.43
C ARG A 168 -5.98 11.09 -5.58
N TYR A 169 -5.02 11.70 -4.88
CA TYR A 169 -3.61 11.29 -4.99
C TYR A 169 -3.37 9.87 -4.49
N LYS A 170 -4.03 9.44 -3.40
CA LYS A 170 -4.00 8.05 -2.94
C LYS A 170 -4.53 7.08 -4.00
N THR A 171 -5.60 7.46 -4.69
CA THR A 171 -6.15 6.64 -5.79
C THR A 171 -5.20 6.58 -6.98
N VAL A 172 -4.59 7.70 -7.36
CA VAL A 172 -3.59 7.75 -8.44
C VAL A 172 -2.36 6.91 -8.09
N GLU A 173 -1.86 7.00 -6.87
CA GLU A 173 -0.76 6.18 -6.38
C GLU A 173 -1.07 4.69 -6.49
N LYS A 174 -2.25 4.26 -6.02
CA LYS A 174 -2.67 2.85 -6.11
C LYS A 174 -2.78 2.39 -7.57
N LYS A 175 -3.35 3.21 -8.46
CA LYS A 175 -3.47 2.87 -9.89
C LYS A 175 -2.11 2.76 -10.58
N ASN A 176 -1.21 3.71 -10.35
CA ASN A 176 0.15 3.66 -10.90
C ASN A 176 0.96 2.50 -10.30
N GLY A 177 0.78 2.21 -9.02
CA GLY A 177 1.39 1.05 -8.36
C GLY A 177 0.94 -0.27 -8.99
N ARG A 178 -0.37 -0.44 -9.25
CA ARG A 178 -0.91 -1.63 -9.95
C ARG A 178 -0.34 -1.79 -11.35
N ALA A 179 -0.29 -0.70 -12.12
CA ALA A 179 0.30 -0.73 -13.45
C ALA A 179 1.79 -1.07 -13.40
N ALA A 180 2.55 -0.50 -12.47
CA ALA A 180 3.97 -0.76 -12.30
C ALA A 180 4.27 -2.22 -11.89
N MET A 181 3.43 -2.82 -11.03
CA MET A 181 3.58 -4.24 -10.66
C MET A 181 3.47 -5.16 -11.88
N ILE A 182 2.50 -4.90 -12.75
CA ILE A 182 2.30 -5.67 -14.00
C ILE A 182 3.46 -5.39 -14.97
N ALA A 183 3.89 -4.14 -15.09
CA ALA A 183 4.96 -3.72 -15.99
C ALA A 183 6.32 -4.34 -15.59
N MET A 184 6.64 -4.41 -14.30
CA MET A 184 7.84 -5.10 -13.84
C MET A 184 7.77 -6.61 -14.08
N ALA A 185 6.62 -7.23 -13.83
CA ALA A 185 6.44 -8.65 -14.10
C ALA A 185 6.62 -8.98 -15.59
N SER A 186 6.13 -8.11 -16.49
CA SER A 186 6.30 -8.30 -17.93
C SER A 186 7.75 -8.12 -18.39
N LEU A 187 8.52 -7.18 -17.81
CA LEU A 187 9.95 -7.06 -18.10
C LEU A 187 10.74 -8.30 -17.71
N PHE A 188 10.49 -8.86 -16.52
CA PHE A 188 11.14 -10.10 -16.10
C PHE A 188 10.75 -11.29 -16.97
N ALA A 189 9.47 -11.39 -17.35
CA ALA A 189 8.99 -12.45 -18.25
C ALA A 189 9.66 -12.35 -19.62
N MET A 190 9.73 -11.15 -20.21
CA MET A 190 10.40 -10.90 -21.49
C MET A 190 11.86 -11.33 -21.46
N LYS A 191 12.59 -10.92 -20.42
CA LYS A 191 14.02 -11.23 -20.31
C LYS A 191 14.28 -12.73 -20.09
N SER A 192 13.42 -13.39 -19.33
CA SER A 192 13.58 -14.82 -19.01
C SER A 192 13.08 -15.72 -20.15
N ILE A 193 12.07 -15.28 -20.89
CA ILE A 193 11.39 -16.02 -21.95
C ILE A 193 11.21 -15.08 -23.15
N PRO A 194 12.09 -15.18 -24.17
CA PRO A 194 11.94 -14.43 -25.41
C PRO A 194 10.57 -14.68 -26.05
N GLY A 195 9.87 -13.62 -26.47
CA GLY A 195 8.54 -13.68 -27.07
C GLY A 195 7.35 -13.86 -26.13
N SER A 196 7.56 -13.74 -24.82
CA SER A 196 6.46 -13.77 -23.84
C SER A 196 5.61 -12.49 -23.82
N VAL A 197 6.15 -11.36 -24.30
CA VAL A 197 5.44 -10.06 -24.35
C VAL A 197 5.25 -9.62 -25.80
N PRO A 198 4.04 -9.76 -26.39
CA PRO A 198 3.81 -9.61 -27.83
C PRO A 198 4.16 -8.22 -28.40
N ILE A 199 4.02 -7.16 -27.59
CA ILE A 199 4.25 -5.78 -28.03
C ILE A 199 5.75 -5.47 -28.14
N MET A 200 6.60 -6.12 -27.33
CA MET A 200 8.03 -5.79 -27.32
C MET A 200 8.80 -6.49 -28.43
N ASP A 201 8.38 -7.70 -28.82
CA ASP A 201 8.83 -8.36 -30.05
C ASP A 201 8.52 -7.52 -31.30
N LEU A 202 7.34 -6.88 -31.33
CA LEU A 202 6.94 -5.98 -32.43
C LEU A 202 7.82 -4.72 -32.50
N LEU A 203 8.34 -4.26 -31.36
CA LEU A 203 9.23 -3.11 -31.26
C LEU A 203 10.71 -3.49 -31.48
N GLY A 204 11.00 -4.75 -31.78
CA GLY A 204 12.36 -5.23 -32.09
C GLY A 204 13.27 -5.35 -30.87
N ALA A 205 12.71 -5.33 -29.66
CA ALA A 205 13.46 -5.59 -28.42
C ALA A 205 13.62 -7.10 -28.23
N ASN A 206 14.63 -7.69 -28.87
CA ASN A 206 15.13 -9.04 -28.59
C ASN A 206 16.40 -8.97 -27.76
#